data_AF-A0A931A8S7-F1
#
_entry.id   AF-A0A931A8S7-F1
#
_cell.length_a   1.000
_cell.length_b   1.000
_cell.length_c   1.000
_cell.angle_alpha   90.00
_cell.angle_beta   90.00
_cell.angle_gamma   90.00
#
_symmetry.space_group_name_H-M   'P 1'
#
loop_
_entity.id
_entity.type
_entity.pdbx_description
1 polymer ?
#
loop_
_entity_poly.entity_id
_entity_poly.type
_entity_poly.pdbx_seq_one_letter_code
_entity_poly.pdbx_strand_id
1 'polypeptide(L)'
;MVETTADDPALVSLLAVLQGTSAPATEADRDAVIEAAAMLPTAPVRPPIEATDRTDWLPMYRPPEVLWRVYTGQREESVAEIVRPELAALGVPTGLATEEAFNRYVGAILRQGFTGRIARECSNLTTMKAVQRLVELCGETGRTISDPADAWETLAAWIAHFLPNYQRISGGTRLIG
;
A
#
# COMPACT_ATOMS: atom_id res chain seq x y z
N MET A 1 12.50 14.11 17.51
CA MET A 1 11.77 14.97 16.56
C MET A 1 12.45 16.32 16.64
N VAL A 2 13.33 16.62 15.68
CA VAL A 2 14.11 17.88 15.70
C VAL A 2 13.36 18.84 14.79
N GLU A 3 12.62 19.75 15.39
CA GLU A 3 12.01 20.88 14.69
C GLU A 3 13.12 21.90 14.43
N THR A 4 13.62 21.96 13.19
CA THR A 4 14.60 22.98 12.79
C THR A 4 13.87 24.31 12.61
N THR A 5 14.24 25.32 13.39
CA THR A 5 13.71 26.68 13.24
C THR A 5 14.11 27.24 11.87
N ALA A 6 13.27 28.09 11.27
CA ALA A 6 13.49 28.64 9.93
C ALA A 6 14.81 29.44 9.77
N ASP A 7 15.47 29.79 10.88
CA ASP A 7 16.77 30.46 10.96
C ASP A 7 17.97 29.51 11.09
N ASP A 8 17.80 28.20 10.89
CA ASP A 8 18.93 27.26 10.88
C ASP A 8 19.92 27.65 9.77
N PRO A 9 21.19 27.96 10.09
CA PRO A 9 22.18 28.41 9.11
C PRO A 9 22.46 27.35 8.04
N ALA A 10 22.25 26.06 8.32
CA ALA A 10 22.35 25.00 7.32
C ALA A 10 21.18 25.03 6.34
N LEU A 11 19.96 25.30 6.82
CA LEU A 11 18.76 25.45 5.98
C LEU A 11 18.86 26.70 5.09
N VAL A 12 19.32 27.82 5.66
CA VAL A 12 19.55 29.08 4.92
C VAL A 12 20.62 28.89 3.84
N SER A 13 21.71 28.19 4.16
CA SER A 13 22.78 27.89 3.19
C SER A 13 22.28 26.99 2.06
N LEU A 14 21.47 25.97 2.37
CA LEU A 14 20.87 25.08 1.37
C LEU A 14 19.90 25.85 0.46
N LEU A 15 19.04 26.70 1.03
CA LEU A 15 18.10 27.53 0.27
C LEU A 15 18.84 28.52 -0.65
N ALA A 16 19.93 29.13 -0.18
CA ALA A 16 20.74 30.02 -0.99
C ALA A 16 21.40 29.29 -2.18
N VAL A 17 21.87 28.05 -1.97
CA VAL A 17 22.40 27.21 -3.05
C VAL A 17 21.30 26.85 -4.05
N LEU A 18 20.13 26.41 -3.58
CA LEU A 18 19.00 26.06 -4.45
C LEU A 18 18.49 27.26 -5.26
N GLN A 19 18.44 28.44 -4.65
CA GLN A 19 18.08 29.67 -5.35
C GLN A 19 19.15 30.07 -6.37
N GLY A 20 20.44 29.94 -6.02
CA GLY A 20 21.55 30.24 -6.92
C GLY A 20 21.71 29.26 -8.09
N THR A 21 21.22 28.03 -7.96
CA THR A 21 21.20 27.02 -9.04
C THR A 21 19.87 26.97 -9.79
N SER A 22 18.84 27.68 -9.32
CA SER A 22 17.58 27.83 -10.03
C SER A 22 17.68 28.97 -11.04
N ALA A 23 17.25 28.71 -12.27
CA ALA A 23 17.00 29.75 -13.26
C ALA A 23 15.48 29.96 -13.38
N PRO A 24 15.00 31.21 -13.54
CA PRO A 24 13.61 31.45 -13.85
C PRO A 24 13.28 30.78 -15.20
N ALA A 25 12.30 29.89 -15.19
CA ALA A 25 11.85 29.23 -16.41
C ALA A 25 11.39 30.27 -17.42
N THR A 26 12.00 30.25 -18.60
CA THR A 26 11.70 31.18 -19.70
C THR A 26 10.56 30.65 -20.55
N GLU A 27 10.00 31.51 -21.42
CA GLU A 27 9.03 31.07 -22.42
C GLU A 27 9.59 30.03 -23.38
N ALA A 28 10.89 30.10 -23.70
CA ALA A 28 11.57 29.08 -24.50
C ALA A 28 11.60 27.72 -23.80
N ASP A 29 11.79 27.68 -22.47
CA ASP A 29 11.74 26.43 -21.70
C ASP A 29 10.33 25.84 -21.69
N ARG A 30 9.30 26.69 -21.60
CA ARG A 30 7.89 26.29 -21.69
C ARG A 30 7.60 25.64 -23.04
N ASP A 31 8.00 26.29 -24.13
CA ASP A 31 7.75 25.82 -25.48
C ASP A 31 8.51 24.52 -25.78
N ALA A 32 9.76 24.41 -25.32
CA ALA A 32 10.55 23.18 -25.42
C ALA A 32 9.91 22.01 -24.67
N VAL A 33 9.33 22.24 -23.49
CA VAL A 33 8.60 21.21 -22.74
C VAL A 33 7.33 20.79 -23.48
N ILE A 34 6.58 21.73 -24.07
CA ILE A 34 5.36 21.42 -24.84
C ILE A 34 5.71 20.61 -26.09
N GLU A 35 6.76 20.99 -26.81
CA GLU A 35 7.23 20.27 -28.01
C GLU A 35 7.73 18.86 -27.66
N ALA A 36 8.53 18.74 -26.60
CA ALA A 36 8.99 17.45 -26.10
C ALA A 36 7.82 16.56 -25.64
N ALA A 37 6.80 17.14 -25.00
CA ALA A 37 5.59 16.42 -24.60
C ALA A 37 4.77 15.95 -25.81
N ALA A 38 4.71 16.74 -26.89
CA ALA A 38 4.02 16.37 -28.13
C ALA A 38 4.71 15.23 -28.90
N MET A 39 6.02 15.05 -28.71
CA MET A 39 6.81 13.97 -29.30
C MET A 39 6.68 12.63 -28.54
N LEU A 40 6.10 12.64 -27.33
CA LEU A 40 5.88 11.42 -26.58
C LEU A 40 4.74 10.61 -27.21
N PRO A 41 4.90 9.29 -27.41
CA PRO A 41 3.79 8.45 -27.81
C PRO A 41 2.68 8.59 -26.77
N THR A 42 1.44 8.79 -27.24
CA THR A 42 0.27 8.85 -26.36
C THR A 42 0.15 7.49 -25.67
N ALA A 43 0.67 7.39 -24.44
CA ALA A 43 0.42 6.25 -23.60
C ALA A 43 -1.10 6.13 -23.46
N PRO A 44 -1.69 4.91 -23.51
CA PRO A 44 -3.10 4.76 -23.23
C PRO A 44 -3.36 5.37 -21.86
N VAL A 45 -4.11 6.47 -21.84
CA VAL A 45 -4.57 7.13 -20.63
C VAL A 45 -5.51 6.15 -19.98
N ARG A 46 -4.97 5.29 -19.11
CA ARG A 46 -5.79 4.55 -18.16
C ARG A 46 -6.42 5.60 -17.25
N PRO A 47 -7.72 5.49 -16.97
CA PRO A 47 -8.36 6.45 -16.08
C PRO A 47 -7.52 6.56 -14.80
N PRO A 48 -7.36 7.78 -14.24
CA PRO A 48 -6.81 7.92 -12.90
C PRO A 48 -7.49 6.87 -12.04
N ILE A 49 -6.70 6.02 -11.39
CA ILE A 49 -7.25 5.11 -10.39
C ILE A 49 -7.81 6.07 -9.35
N GLU A 50 -9.13 6.31 -9.38
CA GLU A 50 -9.81 7.04 -8.32
C GLU A 50 -9.30 6.41 -7.04
N ALA A 51 -8.79 7.23 -6.13
CA ALA A 51 -8.39 6.76 -4.83
C ALA A 51 -9.67 6.31 -4.13
N THR A 52 -10.11 5.08 -4.41
CA THR A 52 -11.08 4.36 -3.60
C THR A 52 -10.58 4.53 -2.18
N ASP A 53 -11.45 5.01 -1.29
CA ASP A 53 -11.10 5.29 0.09
C ASP A 53 -10.50 4.01 0.72
N ARG A 54 -9.17 3.93 0.70
CA ARG A 54 -8.40 2.70 1.01
C ARG A 54 -8.44 2.39 2.49
N THR A 55 -8.96 3.33 3.26
CA THR A 55 -8.94 3.37 4.71
C THR A 55 -9.71 2.19 5.30
N ASP A 56 -10.73 1.68 4.59
CA ASP A 56 -11.64 0.65 5.09
C ASP A 56 -11.61 -0.67 4.29
N TRP A 57 -10.77 -0.80 3.27
CA TRP A 57 -10.75 -1.98 2.40
C TRP A 57 -10.26 -3.25 3.11
N LEU A 58 -10.82 -4.40 2.73
CA LEU A 58 -10.49 -5.73 3.24
C LEU A 58 -10.30 -6.72 2.07
N PRO A 59 -9.31 -7.62 2.15
CA PRO A 59 -9.10 -8.64 1.13
C PRO A 59 -10.22 -9.69 1.16
N MET A 60 -10.71 -10.09 -0.01
CA MET A 60 -11.68 -11.18 -0.15
C MET A 60 -11.06 -12.44 -0.75
N TYR A 61 -9.96 -12.30 -1.49
CA TYR A 61 -9.26 -13.42 -2.08
C TYR A 61 -8.22 -14.02 -1.11
N ARG A 62 -8.37 -15.30 -0.77
CA ARG A 62 -7.59 -15.94 0.31
C ARG A 62 -6.08 -16.05 0.06
N PRO A 63 -5.57 -16.54 -1.09
CA PRO A 63 -4.13 -16.76 -1.26
C PRO A 63 -3.40 -15.51 -1.80
N PRO A 64 -2.67 -14.74 -0.96
CA PRO A 64 -2.01 -13.50 -1.37
C PRO A 64 -0.85 -13.71 -2.35
N GLU A 65 -0.18 -14.87 -2.34
CA GLU A 65 0.96 -15.19 -3.22
C GLU A 65 0.60 -15.19 -4.73
N VAL A 66 -0.69 -15.20 -5.04
CA VAL A 66 -1.19 -15.16 -6.42
C VAL A 66 -1.16 -13.73 -6.98
N LEU A 67 -1.18 -12.71 -6.12
CA LEU A 67 -1.23 -11.29 -6.52
C LEU A 67 -0.08 -10.92 -7.47
N TRP A 68 1.15 -11.30 -7.13
CA TRP A 68 2.32 -11.03 -7.97
C TRP A 68 2.24 -11.73 -9.34
N ARG A 69 1.77 -12.99 -9.35
CA ARG A 69 1.65 -13.75 -10.60
C ARG A 69 0.56 -13.18 -11.52
N VAL A 70 -0.53 -12.66 -10.94
CA VAL A 70 -1.56 -11.95 -11.72
C VAL A 70 -1.02 -10.59 -12.19
N TYR A 71 -0.30 -9.87 -11.34
CA TYR A 71 0.33 -8.60 -11.69
C TYR A 71 1.32 -8.72 -12.87
N THR A 72 2.10 -9.81 -12.92
CA THR A 72 3.06 -10.10 -13.99
C THR A 72 2.45 -10.83 -15.21
N GLY A 73 1.16 -11.16 -15.18
CA GLY A 73 0.48 -11.87 -16.28
C GLY A 73 0.84 -13.36 -16.40
N GLN A 74 1.34 -13.98 -15.33
CA GLN A 74 1.76 -15.39 -15.27
C GLN A 74 0.66 -16.34 -14.74
N ARG A 75 -0.62 -15.97 -14.82
CA ARG A 75 -1.77 -16.79 -14.37
C ARG A 75 -2.85 -16.89 -15.44
N GLU A 76 -3.71 -17.89 -15.28
CA GLU A 76 -4.91 -18.07 -16.09
C GLU A 76 -5.87 -16.89 -15.91
N GLU A 77 -6.57 -16.51 -16.99
CA GLU A 77 -7.48 -15.34 -17.00
C GLU A 77 -8.62 -15.49 -15.98
N SER A 78 -9.12 -16.71 -15.78
CA SER A 78 -10.14 -17.03 -14.78
C SER A 78 -9.74 -16.63 -13.35
N VAL A 79 -8.46 -16.80 -13.00
CA VAL A 79 -7.91 -16.39 -11.71
C VAL A 79 -7.62 -14.90 -11.70
N ALA A 80 -7.15 -14.36 -12.83
CA ALA A 80 -6.85 -12.95 -12.97
C ALA A 80 -8.10 -12.08 -12.78
N GLU A 81 -9.26 -12.49 -13.29
CA GLU A 81 -10.54 -11.76 -13.11
C GLU A 81 -10.95 -11.62 -11.64
N ILE A 82 -10.67 -12.63 -10.82
CA ILE A 82 -11.00 -12.62 -9.38
C ILE A 82 -10.03 -11.73 -8.59
N VAL A 83 -8.76 -11.68 -9.00
CA VAL A 83 -7.68 -10.99 -8.26
C VAL A 83 -7.48 -9.53 -8.73
N ARG A 84 -7.86 -9.19 -9.96
CA ARG A 84 -7.73 -7.83 -10.51
C ARG A 84 -8.45 -6.76 -9.65
N PRO A 85 -9.64 -7.01 -9.08
CA PRO A 85 -10.26 -6.09 -8.12
C PRO A 85 -9.41 -5.85 -6.87
N GLU A 86 -8.73 -6.88 -6.35
CA GLU A 86 -7.83 -6.77 -5.19
C GLU A 86 -6.63 -5.87 -5.55
N LEU A 87 -6.01 -6.08 -6.71
CA LEU A 87 -4.90 -5.25 -7.20
C LEU A 87 -5.33 -3.80 -7.45
N ALA A 88 -6.54 -3.60 -7.98
CA ALA A 88 -7.09 -2.27 -8.21
C ALA A 88 -7.35 -1.53 -6.88
N ALA A 89 -7.90 -2.21 -5.88
CA ALA A 89 -8.13 -1.66 -4.55
C ALA A 89 -6.82 -1.27 -3.85
N LEU A 90 -5.77 -2.07 -4.02
CA LEU A 90 -4.42 -1.76 -3.54
C LEU A 90 -3.75 -0.61 -4.30
N GLY A 91 -4.27 -0.22 -5.46
CA GLY A 91 -3.74 0.85 -6.30
C GLY A 91 -2.30 0.60 -6.77
N VAL A 92 -1.94 -0.67 -7.00
CA VAL A 92 -0.56 -1.05 -7.32
C VAL A 92 -0.10 -0.37 -8.62
N PRO A 93 1.02 0.39 -8.61
CA PRO A 93 1.51 1.06 -9.81
C PRO A 93 1.97 0.02 -10.84
N THR A 94 1.87 0.36 -12.13
CA THR A 94 2.45 -0.43 -13.21
C THR A 94 3.98 -0.25 -13.25
N GLY A 95 4.71 -1.31 -13.60
CA GLY A 95 6.16 -1.24 -13.81
C GLY A 95 7.02 -1.62 -12.59
N LEU A 96 6.45 -2.26 -11.57
CA LEU A 96 7.24 -2.89 -10.51
C LEU A 96 7.99 -4.10 -11.10
N ALA A 97 9.31 -4.05 -11.06
CA ALA A 97 10.17 -5.02 -11.74
C ALA A 97 10.43 -6.31 -10.94
N THR A 98 10.23 -6.29 -9.61
CA THR A 98 10.50 -7.46 -8.75
C THR A 98 9.37 -7.72 -7.76
N GLU A 99 9.25 -8.98 -7.34
CA GLU A 99 8.26 -9.44 -6.36
C GLU A 99 8.49 -8.76 -5.00
N GLU A 100 9.74 -8.52 -4.61
CA GLU A 100 10.05 -7.85 -3.34
C GLU A 100 9.59 -6.39 -3.34
N ALA A 101 9.74 -5.69 -4.46
CA ALA A 101 9.25 -4.32 -4.60
C ALA A 101 7.72 -4.27 -4.54
N PHE A 102 7.06 -5.23 -5.20
CA PHE A 102 5.62 -5.44 -5.11
C PHE A 102 5.14 -5.72 -3.69
N ASN A 103 5.73 -6.71 -3.02
CA ASN A 103 5.36 -7.10 -1.65
C ASN A 103 5.59 -5.96 -0.66
N ARG A 104 6.68 -5.18 -0.83
CA ARG A 104 6.94 -3.99 0.00
C ARG A 104 5.90 -2.90 -0.21
N TYR A 105 5.50 -2.66 -1.46
CA TYR A 105 4.45 -1.69 -1.79
C TYR A 105 3.13 -2.10 -1.15
N VAL A 106 2.68 -3.33 -1.41
CA VAL A 106 1.42 -3.86 -0.87
C VAL A 106 1.45 -3.86 0.67
N GLY A 107 2.55 -4.31 1.28
CA GLY A 107 2.71 -4.27 2.74
C GLY A 107 2.67 -2.85 3.32
N ALA A 108 3.16 -1.83 2.60
CA ALA A 108 3.05 -0.43 3.03
C ALA A 108 1.60 0.06 3.01
N ILE A 109 0.86 -0.24 1.94
CA ILE A 109 -0.57 0.09 1.82
C ILE A 109 -1.38 -0.59 2.92
N LEU A 110 -1.19 -1.89 3.12
CA LEU A 110 -1.90 -2.66 4.15
C LEU A 110 -1.62 -2.14 5.56
N ARG A 111 -0.38 -1.73 5.86
CA ARG A 111 0.01 -1.21 7.18
C ARG A 111 -0.72 0.10 7.53
N GLN A 112 -0.99 0.93 6.53
CA GLN A 112 -1.67 2.22 6.69
C GLN A 112 -3.19 2.07 6.76
N GLY A 113 -3.77 1.09 6.06
CA GLY A 113 -5.22 0.86 6.03
C GLY A 113 -5.77 0.02 7.19
N PHE A 114 -7.05 -0.36 7.07
CA PHE A 114 -7.79 -1.15 8.05
C PHE A 114 -7.12 -2.48 8.40
N THR A 115 -6.55 -3.19 7.43
CA THR A 115 -5.78 -4.43 7.65
C THR A 115 -4.62 -4.24 8.63
N GLY A 116 -3.93 -3.09 8.58
CA GLY A 116 -2.85 -2.76 9.50
C GLY A 116 -3.33 -2.46 10.92
N ARG A 117 -4.53 -1.86 11.05
CA ARG A 117 -5.20 -1.71 12.35
C ARG A 117 -5.56 -3.08 12.93
N ILE A 118 -6.17 -3.95 12.14
CA ILE A 118 -6.49 -5.33 12.54
C ILE A 118 -5.22 -6.08 12.97
N ALA A 119 -4.14 -6.00 12.20
CA ALA A 119 -2.87 -6.65 12.54
C ALA A 119 -2.30 -6.16 13.89
N ARG A 120 -2.36 -4.84 14.16
CA ARG A 120 -1.92 -4.29 15.45
C ARG A 120 -2.77 -4.78 16.62
N GLU A 121 -4.09 -4.78 16.47
CA GLU A 121 -5.00 -5.11 17.56
C GLU A 121 -5.15 -6.62 17.80
N CYS A 122 -4.96 -7.44 16.76
CA CYS A 122 -5.21 -8.89 16.82
C CYS A 122 -3.95 -9.76 16.91
N SER A 123 -2.75 -9.21 16.69
CA SER A 123 -1.48 -9.97 16.64
C SER A 123 -1.17 -10.80 17.89
N ASN A 124 -1.63 -10.37 19.06
CA ASN A 124 -1.42 -11.07 20.34
C ASN A 124 -2.65 -11.85 20.83
N LEU A 125 -3.71 -11.91 20.03
CA LEU A 125 -4.95 -12.57 20.41
C LEU A 125 -4.97 -14.03 19.97
N THR A 126 -5.75 -14.85 20.68
CA THR A 126 -6.14 -16.17 20.19
C THR A 126 -7.08 -16.01 18.99
N THR A 127 -7.15 -17.00 18.10
CA THR A 127 -8.00 -16.96 16.91
C THR A 127 -9.44 -16.57 17.24
N MET A 128 -10.03 -17.15 18.29
CA MET A 128 -11.39 -16.82 18.72
C MET A 128 -11.55 -15.34 19.12
N LYS A 129 -10.58 -14.79 19.86
CA LYS A 129 -10.59 -13.37 20.27
C LYS A 129 -10.31 -12.43 19.11
N ALA A 130 -9.46 -12.85 18.15
CA ALA A 130 -9.18 -12.08 16.96
C ALA A 130 -10.40 -11.99 16.03
N VAL A 131 -11.14 -13.09 15.85
CA VAL A 131 -12.41 -13.11 15.10
C VAL A 131 -13.44 -12.19 15.77
N GLN A 132 -13.58 -12.26 17.11
CA GLN A 132 -14.47 -11.36 17.84
C GLN A 132 -14.07 -9.90 17.65
N ARG A 133 -12.76 -9.59 17.78
CA ARG A 133 -12.26 -8.22 17.59
C ARG A 133 -12.46 -7.72 16.16
N LEU A 134 -12.30 -8.58 15.15
CA LEU A 134 -12.59 -8.26 13.76
C LEU A 134 -14.06 -7.85 13.59
N VAL A 135 -15.01 -8.58 14.17
CA VAL A 135 -16.44 -8.24 14.12
C VAL A 135 -16.72 -6.89 14.77
N GLU A 136 -16.13 -6.63 15.94
CA GLU A 136 -16.26 -5.34 16.63
C GLU A 136 -15.74 -4.18 15.76
N LEU A 137 -14.53 -4.32 15.20
CA LEU A 137 -13.91 -3.31 14.33
C LEU A 137 -14.73 -3.06 13.06
N CYS A 138 -15.31 -4.11 12.47
CA CYS A 138 -16.21 -3.95 11.34
C CYS A 138 -17.53 -3.27 11.74
N GLY A 139 -18.07 -3.59 12.92
CA GLY A 139 -19.25 -2.90 13.47
C GLY A 139 -19.01 -1.40 13.68
N GLU A 140 -17.84 -1.01 14.21
CA GLU A 140 -17.43 0.40 14.38
C GLU A 140 -17.39 1.17 13.06
N THR A 141 -17.12 0.48 11.94
CA THR A 141 -17.04 1.06 10.59
C THR A 141 -18.32 0.87 9.78
N GLY A 142 -19.40 0.36 10.40
CA GLY A 142 -20.68 0.12 9.73
C GLY A 142 -20.67 -1.05 8.73
N ARG A 143 -19.66 -1.92 8.78
CA ARG A 143 -19.54 -3.10 7.91
C ARG A 143 -20.13 -4.33 8.58
N THR A 144 -20.80 -5.15 7.78
CA THR A 144 -21.26 -6.47 8.18
C THR A 144 -20.40 -7.52 7.50
N ILE A 145 -19.84 -8.44 8.29
CA ILE A 145 -19.15 -9.62 7.77
C ILE A 145 -20.12 -10.80 7.85
N SER A 146 -20.34 -11.48 6.71
CA SER A 146 -21.24 -12.64 6.66
C SER A 146 -20.63 -13.88 7.31
N ASP A 147 -19.34 -14.13 7.10
CA ASP A 147 -18.57 -15.19 7.76
C ASP A 147 -17.29 -14.61 8.40
N PRO A 148 -17.34 -14.30 9.71
CA PRO A 148 -16.18 -13.74 10.41
C PRO A 148 -14.98 -14.68 10.49
N ALA A 149 -15.19 -16.01 10.46
CA ALA A 149 -14.11 -16.97 10.53
C ALA A 149 -13.35 -17.04 9.20
N ASP A 150 -14.08 -17.13 8.09
CA ASP A 150 -13.49 -17.11 6.74
C ASP A 150 -12.78 -15.78 6.44
N ALA A 151 -13.39 -14.65 6.82
CA ALA A 151 -12.78 -13.33 6.69
C ALA A 151 -11.48 -13.21 7.49
N TRP A 152 -11.46 -13.76 8.72
CA TRP A 152 -10.25 -13.79 9.53
C TRP A 152 -9.16 -14.68 8.92
N GLU A 153 -9.49 -15.85 8.39
CA GLU A 153 -8.50 -16.72 7.73
C GLU A 153 -7.86 -16.03 6.53
N THR A 154 -8.67 -15.35 5.70
CA THR A 154 -8.18 -14.55 4.58
C THR A 154 -7.27 -13.42 5.07
N LEU A 155 -7.70 -12.65 6.07
CA LEU A 155 -6.87 -11.60 6.66
C LEU A 155 -5.58 -12.13 7.27
N ALA A 156 -5.63 -13.25 7.98
CA ALA A 156 -4.47 -13.85 8.61
C ALA A 156 -3.43 -14.29 7.58
N ALA A 157 -3.86 -14.86 6.45
CA ALA A 157 -2.98 -15.21 5.34
C ALA A 157 -2.28 -13.97 4.75
N TRP A 158 -3.03 -12.89 4.54
CA TRP A 158 -2.51 -11.63 4.03
C TRP A 158 -1.54 -10.94 5.01
N ILE A 159 -1.87 -10.91 6.30
CA ILE A 159 -0.99 -10.36 7.35
C ILE A 159 0.29 -11.20 7.43
N ALA A 160 0.18 -12.53 7.40
CA ALA A 160 1.35 -13.39 7.41
C ALA A 160 2.26 -13.14 6.20
N HIS A 161 1.69 -12.92 5.01
CA HIS A 161 2.47 -12.74 3.79
C HIS A 161 3.11 -11.34 3.67
N PHE A 162 2.34 -10.26 3.87
CA PHE A 162 2.78 -8.89 3.61
C PHE A 162 3.24 -8.12 4.85
N LEU A 163 2.87 -8.59 6.05
CA LEU A 163 3.12 -7.93 7.32
C LEU A 163 3.82 -8.89 8.30
N PRO A 164 4.99 -9.46 7.93
CA PRO A 164 5.65 -10.51 8.71
C PRO A 164 5.98 -10.10 10.15
N ASN A 165 6.20 -8.81 10.41
CA ASN A 165 6.47 -8.28 11.76
C ASN A 165 5.26 -8.37 12.71
N TYR A 166 4.06 -8.64 12.19
CA TYR A 166 2.84 -8.85 12.96
C TYR A 166 2.48 -10.32 13.07
N GLN A 167 3.30 -11.22 12.53
CA GLN A 167 3.11 -12.64 12.74
C GLN A 167 3.19 -12.97 14.22
N ARG A 168 2.24 -13.77 14.66
CA ARG A 168 2.19 -14.36 15.99
C ARG A 168 3.53 -15.04 16.26
N ILE A 169 4.24 -14.60 17.30
CA ILE A 169 5.31 -15.41 17.90
C ILE A 169 4.59 -16.62 18.49
N SER A 170 4.53 -17.71 17.74
CA SER A 170 4.08 -18.99 18.24
C SER A 170 5.10 -19.49 19.25
N GLY A 171 4.85 -19.16 20.52
CA GLY A 171 5.59 -19.66 21.67
C GLY A 171 6.52 -18.62 22.29
N GLY A 172 6.23 -18.28 23.54
CA GLY A 172 7.22 -17.86 24.55
C GLY A 172 8.14 -16.69 24.20
N THR A 173 7.86 -15.54 24.82
CA THR A 173 8.83 -14.54 25.28
C THR A 173 10.17 -14.47 24.54
N ARG A 174 10.37 -13.42 23.74
CA ARG A 174 11.66 -12.74 23.73
C ARG A 174 11.50 -11.25 23.46
N LEU A 175 11.79 -10.48 24.51
CA LEU A 175 12.35 -9.14 24.36
C LEU A 175 13.66 -9.30 23.58
N ILE A 176 13.81 -8.57 22.48
CA ILE A 176 15.13 -8.31 21.90
C ILE A 176 15.25 -6.80 21.83
N GLY A 177 16.17 -6.29 22.66
CA GLY A 177 16.76 -4.96 22.53
C GLY A 177 17.96 -4.99 21.60
#